data_AF-A0A2N9LDW0-F1
#
_entry.id   AF-A0A2N9LDW0-F1
#
_cell.length_a   1.000
_cell.length_b   1.000
_cell.length_c   1.000
_cell.angle_alpha   90.00
_cell.angle_beta   90.00
_cell.angle_gamma   90.00
#
_symmetry.space_group_name_H-M   'P 1'
#
loop_
_entity.id
_entity.type
_entity.pdbx_description
1 polymer ?
#
loop_
_entity_poly.entity_id
_entity_poly.type
_entity_poly.pdbx_seq_one_letter_code
_entity_poly.pdbx_strand_id
1 'polypeptide(L)'
;MAETRAKAMELYRDSAEYFYGRCLYTDPRWATPPGYVTEATMRAGMQSQVGRAASLAAREQARGATRMEDIVERGYVIVGSPDEVVEQLSEVATSLNVGHLMLLLQYGNMGKALTKYNTKLFAEKVMPRLKTLFAEWEDRWWPQPMDDSQRAEVPAFVPSLAAE
;
A
#
# COMPACT_ATOMS: atom_id res chain seq x y z
N MET A 1 3.17 -11.33 -0.92
CA MET A 1 2.92 -12.55 -1.72
C MET A 1 3.89 -13.66 -1.32
N ALA A 2 3.54 -14.91 -1.60
CA ALA A 2 4.41 -16.09 -1.43
C ALA A 2 4.11 -17.11 -2.53
N GLU A 3 4.73 -18.30 -2.52
CA GLU A 3 4.53 -19.34 -3.54
C GLU A 3 3.06 -19.78 -3.64
N THR A 4 2.32 -19.75 -2.52
CA THR A 4 0.89 -20.07 -2.45
C THR A 4 0.14 -19.04 -1.61
N ARG A 5 -1.18 -18.95 -1.80
CA ARG A 5 -2.05 -18.12 -0.96
C ARG A 5 -1.91 -18.46 0.52
N ALA A 6 -1.94 -19.74 0.87
CA ALA A 6 -1.84 -20.19 2.26
C ALA A 6 -0.52 -19.72 2.90
N LYS A 7 0.60 -19.88 2.19
CA LYS A 7 1.90 -19.42 2.70
C LYS A 7 1.96 -17.90 2.80
N ALA A 8 1.35 -17.18 1.87
CA ALA A 8 1.30 -15.72 1.92
C ALA A 8 0.48 -15.26 3.15
N MET A 9 -0.69 -15.85 3.38
CA MET A 9 -1.51 -15.54 4.55
C MET A 9 -0.75 -15.82 5.86
N GLU A 10 -0.01 -16.92 5.95
CA GLU A 10 0.83 -17.24 7.12
C GLU A 10 1.93 -16.20 7.34
N LEU A 11 2.71 -15.87 6.30
CA LEU A 11 3.89 -15.00 6.41
C LEU A 11 3.54 -13.55 6.76
N TYR A 12 2.42 -13.04 6.25
CA TYR A 12 2.09 -11.61 6.35
C TYR A 12 1.00 -11.27 7.37
N ARG A 13 0.36 -12.27 7.98
CA ARG A 13 -0.72 -12.06 8.96
C ARG A 13 -0.30 -11.13 10.09
N ASP A 14 0.76 -11.46 10.81
CA ASP A 14 1.19 -10.69 11.98
C ASP A 14 1.44 -9.22 11.63
N SER A 15 2.11 -8.96 10.50
CA SER A 15 2.35 -7.60 10.03
C SER A 15 1.10 -6.85 9.62
N ALA A 16 0.10 -7.53 9.06
CA ALA A 16 -1.16 -6.91 8.66
C ALA A 16 -1.99 -6.55 9.89
N GLU A 17 -2.17 -7.51 10.80
CA GLU A 17 -2.96 -7.34 12.01
C GLU A 17 -2.29 -6.30 12.94
N TYR A 18 -0.95 -6.27 13.01
CA TYR A 18 -0.21 -5.21 13.72
C TYR A 18 -0.47 -3.82 13.09
N PHE A 19 -0.34 -3.70 11.77
CA PHE A 19 -0.47 -2.40 11.10
C PHE A 19 -1.90 -1.84 11.20
N TYR A 20 -2.90 -2.63 10.82
CA TYR A 20 -4.30 -2.19 10.80
C TYR A 20 -4.93 -2.17 12.20
N GLY A 21 -4.53 -3.10 13.07
CA GLY A 21 -5.05 -3.18 14.44
C GLY A 21 -4.39 -2.20 15.41
N ARG A 22 -3.14 -1.82 15.20
CA ARG A 22 -2.38 -0.98 16.15
C ARG A 22 -1.92 0.36 15.59
N CYS A 23 -1.34 0.39 14.40
CA CYS A 23 -0.74 1.62 13.86
C CYS A 23 -1.78 2.58 13.28
N LEU A 24 -2.88 2.06 12.72
CA LEU A 24 -3.95 2.86 12.11
C LEU A 24 -5.13 3.10 13.05
N TYR A 25 -5.04 2.63 14.30
CA TYR A 25 -6.08 2.88 15.29
C TYR A 25 -6.06 4.35 15.72
N THR A 26 -7.15 5.06 15.43
CA THR A 26 -7.38 6.43 15.91
C THR A 26 -8.63 6.45 16.79
N ASP A 27 -8.49 6.90 18.04
CA ASP A 27 -9.63 7.08 18.94
C ASP A 27 -10.64 8.06 18.29
N PRO A 28 -11.95 7.76 18.32
CA PRO A 28 -12.98 8.61 17.74
C PRO A 28 -12.91 10.08 18.15
N ARG A 29 -12.49 10.36 19.38
CA ARG A 29 -12.38 11.72 19.93
C ARG A 29 -11.29 12.53 19.21
N TRP A 30 -10.30 11.87 18.63
CA TRP A 30 -9.20 12.49 17.89
C TRP A 30 -9.36 12.41 16.38
N ALA A 31 -10.42 11.77 15.88
CA ALA A 31 -10.63 11.60 14.43
C ALA A 31 -10.98 12.91 13.71
N THR A 32 -11.44 13.93 14.43
CA THR A 32 -11.77 15.26 13.88
C THR A 32 -11.31 16.36 14.84
N PRO A 33 -10.01 16.69 14.90
CA PRO A 33 -9.53 17.76 15.76
C PRO A 33 -10.19 19.11 15.38
N PRO A 34 -10.51 19.97 16.36
CA PRO A 34 -11.11 21.27 16.09
C PRO A 34 -10.17 22.16 15.25
N GLY A 35 -10.74 22.98 14.38
CA GLY A 35 -10.01 23.98 13.57
C GLY A 35 -9.58 23.53 12.17
N TYR A 36 -9.72 22.25 11.81
CA TYR A 36 -9.35 21.72 10.48
C TYR A 36 -10.46 21.76 9.44
N VAL A 37 -11.67 22.18 9.83
CA VAL A 37 -12.84 22.27 8.96
C VAL A 37 -13.54 23.61 9.16
N THR A 38 -14.04 24.18 8.07
CA THR A 38 -14.83 25.41 8.13
C THR A 38 -16.27 25.09 8.58
N GLU A 39 -16.96 26.10 9.11
CA GLU A 39 -18.37 25.98 9.49
C GLU A 39 -19.25 25.57 8.30
N ALA A 40 -18.93 26.07 7.09
CA ALA A 40 -19.58 25.66 5.86
C ALA A 40 -19.40 24.16 5.55
N THR A 41 -18.18 23.61 5.69
CA THR A 41 -17.91 22.18 5.49
C THR A 41 -18.65 21.32 6.51
N MET A 42 -18.69 21.76 7.78
CA MET A 42 -19.45 21.06 8.82
C MET A 42 -20.95 21.05 8.51
N ARG A 43 -21.52 22.18 8.08
CA ARG A 43 -22.93 22.30 7.70
C ARG A 43 -23.30 21.41 6.51
N ALA A 44 -22.45 21.38 5.48
CA ALA A 44 -22.62 20.51 4.33
C ALA A 44 -22.60 19.01 4.73
N GLY A 45 -21.69 18.64 5.64
CA GLY A 45 -21.63 17.28 6.17
C GLY A 45 -22.82 16.89 7.06
N MET A 46 -23.43 17.84 7.77
CA MET A 46 -24.60 17.61 8.61
C MET A 46 -25.91 17.49 7.82
N GLN A 47 -26.04 18.16 6.69
CA GLN A 47 -27.26 18.12 5.85
C GLN A 47 -27.42 16.81 5.07
N SER A 48 -26.33 16.07 4.84
CA SER A 48 -26.39 14.75 4.18
C SER A 48 -26.73 13.65 5.19
N GLN A 49 -28.02 13.40 5.43
CA GLN A 49 -28.51 12.27 6.23
C GLN A 49 -28.02 10.92 5.66
N VAL A 50 -27.93 10.81 4.34
CA VAL A 50 -27.39 9.64 3.62
C VAL A 50 -25.86 9.53 3.79
N GLY A 51 -25.16 10.67 3.72
CA GLY A 51 -23.71 10.74 3.93
C GLY A 51 -23.29 10.45 5.37
N ARG A 52 -24.12 10.78 6.37
CA ARG A 52 -23.86 10.44 7.78
C ARG A 52 -23.99 8.95 8.06
N ALA A 53 -25.04 8.29 7.57
CA ALA A 53 -25.22 6.85 7.74
C ALA A 53 -24.12 6.06 7.00
N ALA A 54 -23.79 6.47 5.77
CA ALA A 54 -22.68 5.91 5.00
C ALA A 54 -21.32 6.20 5.63
N SER A 55 -21.08 7.40 6.18
CA SER A 55 -19.83 7.77 6.84
C SER A 55 -19.65 7.06 8.18
N LEU A 56 -20.71 6.90 8.97
CA LEU A 56 -20.66 6.15 10.23
C LEU A 56 -20.47 4.67 9.94
N ALA A 57 -21.24 4.06 9.03
CA ALA A 57 -21.04 2.67 8.62
C ALA A 57 -19.64 2.45 8.03
N ALA A 58 -19.16 3.32 7.14
CA ALA A 58 -17.80 3.24 6.59
C ALA A 58 -16.72 3.44 7.66
N ARG A 59 -16.95 4.30 8.67
CA ARG A 59 -16.03 4.51 9.80
C ARG A 59 -16.04 3.32 10.76
N GLU A 60 -17.20 2.73 11.03
CA GLU A 60 -17.35 1.54 11.88
C GLU A 60 -16.76 0.31 11.18
N GLN A 61 -16.97 0.21 9.87
CA GLN A 61 -16.41 -0.83 9.02
C GLN A 61 -14.88 -0.66 8.92
N ALA A 62 -14.36 0.54 8.66
CA ALA A 62 -12.91 0.82 8.66
C ALA A 62 -12.23 0.55 10.02
N ARG A 63 -12.97 0.61 11.13
CA ARG A 63 -12.48 0.30 12.48
C ARG A 63 -12.38 -1.20 12.79
N GLY A 64 -12.98 -2.07 11.95
CA GLY A 64 -13.21 -3.47 12.30
C GLY A 64 -12.31 -4.50 11.63
N ALA A 65 -11.60 -4.16 10.54
CA ALA A 65 -10.76 -5.14 9.84
C ALA A 65 -9.39 -5.24 10.51
N THR A 66 -9.35 -5.87 11.69
CA THR A 66 -8.10 -6.16 12.40
C THR A 66 -7.57 -7.55 12.10
N ARG A 67 -8.43 -8.45 11.60
CA ARG A 67 -8.05 -9.80 11.20
C ARG A 67 -7.59 -9.82 9.76
N MET A 68 -6.58 -10.64 9.48
CA MET A 68 -6.03 -10.78 8.13
C MET A 68 -7.08 -11.14 7.07
N GLU A 69 -8.05 -11.97 7.40
CA GLU A 69 -9.13 -12.34 6.47
C GLU A 69 -9.94 -11.12 6.02
N ASP A 70 -10.41 -10.32 6.99
CA ASP A 70 -11.19 -9.11 6.74
C ASP A 70 -10.37 -8.06 5.96
N ILE A 71 -9.08 -7.93 6.30
CA ILE A 71 -8.15 -6.99 5.64
C ILE A 71 -8.01 -7.34 4.15
N VAL A 72 -7.86 -8.62 3.83
CA VAL A 72 -7.70 -9.10 2.45
C VAL A 72 -9.02 -9.04 1.70
N GLU A 73 -10.13 -9.49 2.31
CA GLU A 73 -11.46 -9.50 1.69
C GLU A 73 -11.92 -8.09 1.31
N ARG A 74 -11.60 -7.09 2.14
CA ARG A 74 -11.94 -5.68 1.88
C ARG A 74 -10.98 -4.98 0.93
N GLY A 75 -9.96 -5.66 0.44
CA GLY A 75 -8.98 -5.12 -0.50
C GLY A 75 -8.00 -4.11 0.12
N TYR A 76 -7.85 -4.07 1.45
CA TYR A 76 -6.86 -3.19 2.09
C TYR A 76 -5.43 -3.65 1.79
N VAL A 77 -5.23 -4.96 1.65
CA VAL A 77 -3.95 -5.55 1.24
C VAL A 77 -4.20 -6.67 0.24
N ILE A 78 -3.43 -6.65 -0.84
CA ILE A 78 -3.38 -7.73 -1.83
C ILE A 78 -2.42 -8.81 -1.33
N VAL A 79 -2.96 -9.97 -0.95
CA VAL A 79 -2.18 -11.13 -0.49
C VAL A 79 -2.62 -12.40 -1.22
N GLY A 80 -1.65 -13.09 -1.82
CA GLY A 80 -1.86 -14.33 -2.55
C GLY A 80 -0.57 -14.88 -3.16
N SER A 81 -0.75 -15.85 -4.05
CA SER A 81 0.25 -16.33 -5.01
C SER A 81 0.60 -15.24 -6.04
N PRO A 82 1.72 -15.35 -6.78
CA PRO A 82 2.09 -14.33 -7.76
C PRO A 82 1.05 -14.16 -8.87
N ASP A 83 0.30 -15.21 -9.20
CA ASP A 83 -0.73 -15.20 -10.24
C ASP A 83 -1.97 -14.43 -9.77
N GLU A 84 -2.47 -14.71 -8.56
CA GLU A 84 -3.55 -13.94 -7.93
C GLU A 84 -3.18 -12.45 -7.82
N VAL A 85 -1.92 -12.14 -7.48
CA VAL A 85 -1.48 -10.74 -7.37
C VAL A 85 -1.45 -10.06 -8.73
N VAL A 86 -1.04 -10.75 -9.81
CA VAL A 86 -1.08 -10.18 -11.16
C VAL A 86 -2.52 -9.94 -11.61
N GLU A 87 -3.42 -10.89 -11.36
CA GLU A 87 -4.83 -10.76 -11.68
C GLU A 87 -5.43 -9.52 -11.00
N GLN A 88 -5.29 -9.41 -9.67
CA GLN A 88 -5.82 -8.27 -8.91
C GLN A 88 -5.20 -6.93 -9.32
N LEU A 89 -3.88 -6.87 -9.52
CA LEU A 89 -3.23 -5.63 -9.95
C LEU A 89 -3.62 -5.25 -11.38
N SER A 90 -3.83 -6.21 -12.27
CA SER A 90 -4.31 -5.96 -13.63
C SER A 90 -5.75 -5.46 -13.62
N GLU A 91 -6.61 -6.03 -12.78
CA GLU A 91 -7.99 -5.56 -12.59
C GLU A 91 -8.02 -4.12 -12.08
N VAL A 92 -7.24 -3.81 -11.04
CA VAL A 92 -7.14 -2.43 -10.50
C VAL A 92 -6.61 -1.46 -11.56
N ALA A 93 -5.55 -1.83 -12.29
CA ALA A 93 -4.94 -0.97 -13.30
C ALA A 93 -5.91 -0.66 -14.45
N THR A 94 -6.64 -1.66 -14.94
CA THR A 94 -7.56 -1.54 -16.07
C THR A 94 -8.90 -0.92 -15.71
N SER A 95 -9.46 -1.24 -14.54
CA SER A 95 -10.74 -0.68 -14.09
C SER A 95 -10.64 0.81 -13.73
N LEU A 96 -9.54 1.22 -13.10
CA LEU A 96 -9.30 2.62 -12.74
C LEU A 96 -8.57 3.40 -13.84
N ASN A 97 -8.13 2.72 -14.90
CA ASN A 97 -7.32 3.27 -15.98
C ASN A 97 -6.08 4.03 -15.47
N VAL A 98 -5.30 3.38 -14.60
CA VAL A 98 -4.09 3.95 -13.99
C VAL A 98 -2.81 3.41 -14.62
N GLY A 99 -1.96 4.32 -15.10
CA GLY A 99 -0.65 3.98 -15.66
C GLY A 99 0.46 3.79 -14.62
N HIS A 100 0.33 4.39 -13.43
CA HIS A 100 1.33 4.32 -12.36
C HIS A 100 0.73 3.77 -11.07
N LEU A 101 1.40 2.77 -10.49
CA LEU A 101 1.06 2.21 -9.19
C LEU A 101 2.18 2.45 -8.20
N MET A 102 1.88 3.15 -7.10
CA MET A 102 2.79 3.24 -5.96
C MET A 102 2.59 2.01 -5.07
N LEU A 103 3.62 1.16 -4.98
CA LEU A 103 3.52 -0.11 -4.28
C LEU A 103 4.26 -0.07 -2.95
N LEU A 104 3.53 -0.36 -1.88
CA LEU A 104 4.11 -0.61 -0.56
C LEU A 104 4.33 -2.12 -0.39
N LEU A 105 5.51 -2.59 -0.77
CA LEU A 105 5.90 -4.01 -0.64
C LEU A 105 6.38 -4.36 0.79
N GLN A 106 6.30 -3.40 1.70
CA GLN A 106 6.64 -3.51 3.12
C GLN A 106 5.60 -2.76 3.93
N TYR A 107 5.15 -3.35 5.04
CA TYR A 107 4.21 -2.72 5.95
C TYR A 107 4.30 -3.33 7.35
N GLY A 108 3.67 -2.66 8.32
CA GLY A 108 3.62 -3.12 9.70
C GLY A 108 5.00 -3.34 10.30
N ASN A 109 5.19 -4.49 10.92
CA ASN A 109 6.43 -4.89 11.59
C ASN A 109 7.28 -5.87 10.74
N MET A 110 7.13 -5.88 9.41
CA MET A 110 7.88 -6.79 8.53
C MET A 110 9.39 -6.66 8.74
N GLY A 111 10.04 -7.76 9.08
CA GLY A 111 11.50 -7.83 9.19
C GLY A 111 12.20 -7.69 7.83
N LYS A 112 13.46 -7.27 7.86
CA LYS A 112 14.30 -7.05 6.65
C LYS A 112 14.29 -8.23 5.67
N ALA A 113 14.38 -9.46 6.19
CA ALA A 113 14.41 -10.67 5.35
C ALA A 113 13.08 -10.88 4.62
N LEU A 114 11.96 -10.73 5.33
CA LEU A 114 10.62 -10.89 4.76
C LEU A 114 10.32 -9.79 3.73
N THR A 115 10.70 -8.55 4.02
CA THR A 115 10.60 -7.44 3.06
C THR A 115 11.39 -7.71 1.79
N LYS A 116 12.65 -8.14 1.92
CA LYS A 116 13.48 -8.49 0.75
C LYS A 116 12.89 -9.65 -0.06
N TYR A 117 12.37 -10.67 0.63
CA TYR A 117 11.70 -11.80 -0.01
C TYR A 117 10.49 -11.33 -0.84
N ASN A 118 9.59 -10.53 -0.25
CA ASN A 118 8.41 -10.00 -0.95
C ASN A 118 8.80 -9.15 -2.16
N THR A 119 9.75 -8.23 -1.98
CA THR A 119 10.23 -7.33 -3.06
C THR A 119 10.88 -8.10 -4.19
N LYS A 120 11.72 -9.10 -3.88
CA LYS A 120 12.34 -9.96 -4.88
C LYS A 120 11.28 -10.72 -5.68
N LEU A 121 10.34 -11.36 -4.99
CA LEU A 121 9.30 -12.15 -5.63
C LEU A 121 8.40 -11.29 -6.52
N PHE A 122 8.07 -10.07 -6.09
CA PHE A 122 7.36 -9.10 -6.91
C PHE A 122 8.14 -8.76 -8.19
N ALA A 123 9.42 -8.41 -8.05
CA ALA A 123 10.27 -7.99 -9.18
C ALA A 123 10.46 -9.11 -10.21
N GLU A 124 10.57 -10.36 -9.76
CA GLU A 124 10.83 -11.51 -10.62
C GLU A 124 9.55 -12.09 -11.26
N LYS A 125 8.43 -12.12 -10.52
CA LYS A 125 7.23 -12.85 -10.93
C LYS A 125 6.06 -11.96 -11.34
N VAL A 126 5.93 -10.76 -10.78
CA VAL A 126 4.75 -9.91 -10.98
C VAL A 126 5.05 -8.75 -11.92
N MET A 127 6.11 -7.99 -11.62
CA MET A 127 6.47 -6.79 -12.38
C MET A 127 6.58 -7.03 -13.90
N PRO A 128 7.24 -8.10 -14.41
CA PRO A 128 7.37 -8.29 -15.85
C PRO A 128 6.04 -8.52 -16.56
N ARG A 129 5.05 -9.08 -15.87
CA ARG A 129 3.71 -9.39 -16.42
C ARG A 129 2.79 -8.17 -16.45
N LEU A 130 3.05 -7.18 -15.60
CA LEU A 130 2.28 -5.92 -15.54
C LEU A 130 2.87 -4.82 -16.45
N LYS A 131 4.18 -4.86 -16.73
CA LYS A 131 4.87 -3.85 -17.55
C LYS A 131 4.32 -3.69 -18.97
N THR A 132 3.63 -4.70 -19.49
CA THR A 132 3.02 -4.65 -20.83
C THR A 132 1.66 -3.98 -20.84
N LEU A 133 1.04 -3.74 -19.67
CA LEU A 133 -0.22 -3.02 -19.59
C LEU A 133 0.00 -1.57 -20.03
N PHE A 134 -0.92 -1.07 -20.87
CA PHE A 134 -0.89 0.30 -21.40
C PHE A 134 0.39 0.66 -22.18
N ALA A 135 1.09 -0.32 -22.74
CA ALA A 135 2.32 -0.11 -23.52
C ALA A 135 2.10 0.73 -24.80
N GLU A 136 0.86 0.87 -25.25
CA GLU A 136 0.46 1.74 -26.34
C GLU A 136 0.48 3.24 -26.00
N TRP A 137 0.56 3.59 -24.71
CA TRP A 137 0.54 4.98 -24.23
C TRP A 137 1.94 5.51 -23.99
N GLU A 138 2.16 6.78 -24.32
CA GLU A 138 3.41 7.49 -24.03
C GLU A 138 3.43 7.98 -22.57
N ASP A 139 4.41 7.53 -21.79
CA ASP A 139 4.61 7.95 -20.40
C ASP A 139 5.55 9.15 -20.30
N ARG A 140 4.98 10.36 -20.27
CA ARG A 140 5.74 11.62 -20.18
C ARG A 140 6.07 12.05 -18.75
N TRP A 141 5.46 11.42 -17.75
CA TRP A 141 5.51 11.88 -16.37
C TRP A 141 6.38 11.00 -15.47
N TRP A 142 6.80 9.83 -15.95
CA TRP A 142 7.76 9.01 -15.22
C TRP A 142 9.11 9.73 -15.09
N PRO A 143 9.68 9.84 -13.88
CA PRO A 143 10.98 10.45 -13.68
C PRO A 143 12.04 9.76 -14.54
N GLN A 144 12.67 10.53 -15.42
CA GLN A 144 13.82 10.05 -16.18
C GLN A 144 15.08 10.18 -15.33
N PRO A 145 15.97 9.18 -15.32
CA PRO A 145 17.23 9.30 -14.62
C PRO A 145 18.04 10.46 -15.22
N MET A 146 18.69 11.23 -14.35
CA MET A 146 19.59 12.31 -14.78
C MET A 146 20.70 11.74 -15.66
N ASP A 147 21.20 12.52 -16.61
CA ASP A 147 22.35 12.10 -17.42
C ASP A 147 23.53 11.72 -16.52
N ASP A 148 24.24 10.65 -16.85
CA ASP A 148 25.33 10.13 -16.01
C ASP A 148 26.41 11.21 -15.76
N SER A 149 26.64 12.12 -16.72
CA SER A 149 27.59 13.24 -16.58
C SER A 149 27.15 14.31 -15.57
N GLN A 150 25.86 14.37 -15.25
CA GLN A 150 25.27 15.32 -14.31
C GLN A 150 25.14 14.74 -12.90
N ARG A 151 25.36 13.42 -12.73
CA ARG A 151 25.25 12.76 -11.43
C ARG A 151 26.50 13.04 -10.60
N ALA A 152 26.30 13.29 -9.31
CA ALA A 152 27.40 13.39 -8.36
C ALA A 152 28.14 12.04 -8.27
N GLU A 153 29.46 12.07 -8.29
CA GLU A 153 30.27 10.89 -8.00
C GLU A 153 30.01 10.43 -6.57
N VAL A 154 29.51 9.20 -6.40
CA VAL A 154 29.33 8.60 -5.09
C VAL A 154 30.69 8.06 -4.64
N PRO A 155 31.32 8.62 -3.59
CA PRO A 155 32.60 8.10 -3.11
C PRO A 155 32.42 6.64 -2.67
N ALA A 156 33.46 5.83 -2.91
CA ALA A 156 33.47 4.44 -2.47
C ALA A 156 33.21 4.38 -0.95
N PHE A 157 32.31 3.49 -0.53
CA PHE A 157 32.06 3.26 0.89
C PHE A 157 33.35 2.79 1.56
N VAL A 158 33.86 3.59 2.48
CA VAL A 158 34.99 3.22 3.35
C VAL A 158 34.38 2.74 4.67
N PRO A 159 34.47 1.44 5.01
CA PRO A 159 34.00 0.97 6.31
C PRO A 159 34.81 1.67 7.40
N SER A 160 34.15 2.41 8.29
CA SER A 160 34.80 2.80 9.55
C SER A 160 35.01 1.54 10.36
N LEU A 161 36.26 1.22 10.70
CA LEU A 161 36.55 0.22 11.72
C LEU A 161 35.72 0.59 12.96
N ALA A 162 34.80 -0.29 13.35
CA ALA A 162 34.04 -0.12 14.58
C ALA A 162 35.06 -0.03 15.72
N ALA A 163 34.99 1.06 16.50
CA ALA A 163 35.73 1.17 17.74
C ALA A 163 35.32 0.00 18.66
N GLU A 164 36.35 -0.66 19.20
CA GLU A 164 36.29 -1.76 20.16
C GLU A 164 35.59 -1.37 21.47
#